data_AF-A0A6N9NPA2-F1
#
_entry.id   AF-A0A6N9NPA2-F1
#
_cell.length_a   1.000
_cell.length_b   1.000
_cell.length_c   1.000
_cell.angle_alpha   90.00
_cell.angle_beta   90.00
_cell.angle_gamma   90.00
#
_symmetry.space_group_name_H-M   'P 1'
#
loop_
_entity.id
_entity.type
_entity.pdbx_description
1 polymer ?
#
loop_
_entity_poly.entity_id
_entity_poly.type
_entity_poly.pdbx_seq_one_letter_code
_entity_poly.pdbx_strand_id
1 'polypeptide(L)'
;MKHLNIDLINILLIALSLTIALIFPFELFLYSYAILGPLHYITELNWLKGKNYFVNIRKSWMIPFLMAAIAVSIYPVVLHLWPNPSTSLKFYLNQLADGSNFLMIAVFFFSIALVSLKNQKQLLAFGASLAIAILIYFILPTSFIYLAVFLPTLLHVYVFTALFILYGARKSNSLLGLITFFIMIIVPFIIYLLPDKLFINAPSETTLSTYLNSNMMTVNAFLAQLINGLESGDFYATSISGLKIQTFIGFAYTYHYLNWFSKTSIIGWYKELSPKKIMAIGLFWFAAIAIYFYDFQTGFIVLFLLSFIHVVLEFPLNAVTIKALLTFKK
;
A
#
# COMPACT_ATOMS: atom_id res chain seq x y z
N MET A 1 -31.16 -5.62 4.36
CA MET A 1 -30.80 -5.19 5.73
C MET A 1 -29.33 -5.43 6.13
N LYS A 2 -28.54 -6.32 5.50
CA LYS A 2 -27.13 -6.57 5.91
C LYS A 2 -26.10 -5.50 5.51
N HIS A 3 -26.31 -4.73 4.44
CA HIS A 3 -25.33 -3.75 3.94
C HIS A 3 -25.25 -2.46 4.76
N LEU A 4 -26.39 -1.99 5.30
CA LEU A 4 -26.48 -0.74 6.08
C LEU A 4 -25.51 -0.72 7.28
N ASN A 5 -25.28 -1.89 7.90
CA ASN A 5 -24.39 -2.01 9.05
C ASN A 5 -22.90 -1.84 8.68
N ILE A 6 -22.48 -2.35 7.51
CA ILE A 6 -21.08 -2.35 7.11
C ILE A 6 -20.62 -0.97 6.66
N ASP A 7 -21.47 -0.25 5.93
CA ASP A 7 -21.13 1.12 5.51
C ASP A 7 -21.03 2.05 6.73
N LEU A 8 -21.93 1.90 7.72
CA LEU A 8 -21.84 2.63 8.99
C LEU A 8 -20.56 2.28 9.77
N ILE A 9 -20.22 0.99 9.84
CA ILE A 9 -18.96 0.54 10.45
C ILE A 9 -17.77 1.21 9.74
N ASN A 10 -17.76 1.30 8.41
CA ASN A 10 -16.66 1.94 7.69
C ASN A 10 -16.56 3.44 8.00
N ILE A 11 -17.67 4.16 8.10
CA ILE A 11 -17.65 5.57 8.53
C ILE A 11 -17.04 5.70 9.93
N LEU A 12 -17.45 4.83 10.88
CA LEU A 12 -16.88 4.80 12.22
C LEU A 12 -15.38 4.47 12.21
N LEU A 13 -14.95 3.51 11.38
CA LEU A 13 -13.54 3.16 11.24
C LEU A 13 -12.70 4.29 10.64
N ILE A 14 -13.24 5.07 9.69
CA ILE A 14 -12.58 6.28 9.18
C ILE A 14 -12.39 7.28 10.32
N ALA A 15 -13.47 7.60 11.04
CA ALA A 15 -13.42 8.57 12.13
C ALA A 15 -12.47 8.14 13.25
N LEU A 16 -12.50 6.85 13.64
CA LEU A 16 -11.60 6.28 14.63
C LEU A 16 -10.15 6.34 14.17
N SER A 17 -9.86 5.91 12.94
CA SER A 17 -8.50 5.92 12.39
C SER A 17 -7.94 7.34 12.33
N LEU A 18 -8.75 8.32 11.93
CA LEU A 18 -8.34 9.73 11.88
C LEU A 18 -8.10 10.29 13.27
N THR A 19 -8.98 9.99 14.23
CA THR A 19 -8.85 10.46 15.62
C THR A 19 -7.57 9.94 16.26
N ILE A 20 -7.28 8.64 16.11
CA ILE A 20 -6.05 8.07 16.66
C ILE A 20 -4.83 8.61 15.91
N ALA A 21 -4.90 8.80 14.59
CA ALA A 21 -3.80 9.34 13.81
C ALA A 21 -3.44 10.77 14.21
N LEU A 22 -4.44 11.59 14.58
CA LEU A 22 -4.20 12.95 15.08
C LEU A 22 -3.47 12.97 16.43
N ILE A 23 -3.66 11.94 17.26
CA ILE A 23 -3.03 11.86 18.59
C ILE A 23 -1.64 11.21 18.49
N PHE A 24 -1.51 10.15 17.68
CA PHE A 24 -0.33 9.29 17.61
C PHE A 24 0.07 8.96 16.15
N PRO A 25 0.51 9.95 15.35
CA PRO A 25 0.69 9.78 13.91
C PRO A 25 1.78 8.75 13.54
N PHE A 26 2.87 8.70 14.32
CA PHE A 26 3.97 7.77 14.07
C PHE A 26 3.68 6.39 14.67
N GLU A 27 3.29 6.34 15.94
CA GLU A 27 3.01 5.09 16.65
C GLU A 27 1.88 4.32 15.98
N LEU A 28 0.82 5.01 15.54
CA LEU A 28 -0.27 4.37 14.82
C LEU A 28 0.20 3.75 13.51
N PHE A 29 1.04 4.45 12.74
CA PHE A 29 1.61 3.91 11.51
C PHE A 29 2.45 2.66 11.79
N LEU A 30 3.38 2.73 12.75
CA LEU A 30 4.26 1.61 13.12
C LEU A 30 3.44 0.42 13.63
N TYR A 31 2.43 0.67 14.47
CA TYR A 31 1.51 -0.35 14.99
C TYR A 31 0.72 -1.01 13.86
N SER A 32 0.12 -0.22 12.98
CA SER A 32 -0.66 -0.72 11.85
C SER A 32 0.21 -1.53 10.91
N TYR A 33 1.42 -1.08 10.62
CA TYR A 33 2.35 -1.82 9.77
C TYR A 33 2.83 -3.13 10.43
N ALA A 34 3.17 -3.11 11.72
CA ALA A 34 3.73 -4.27 12.41
C ALA A 34 2.70 -5.34 12.80
N ILE A 35 1.50 -4.92 13.18
CA ILE A 35 0.48 -5.81 13.74
C ILE A 35 -0.62 -6.11 12.72
N LEU A 36 -1.23 -5.07 12.13
CA LEU A 36 -2.36 -5.27 11.20
C LEU A 36 -1.88 -5.72 9.82
N GLY A 37 -0.75 -5.17 9.36
CA GLY A 37 -0.13 -5.46 8.06
C GLY A 37 0.04 -6.95 7.78
N PRO A 38 0.84 -7.71 8.57
CA PRO A 38 1.13 -9.11 8.26
C PRO A 38 -0.12 -10.00 8.20
N LEU A 39 -1.10 -9.72 9.06
CA LEU A 39 -2.38 -10.42 9.05
C LEU A 39 -3.19 -10.08 7.79
N HIS A 40 -3.22 -8.81 7.40
CA HIS A 40 -3.88 -8.36 6.18
C HIS A 40 -3.23 -9.02 4.96
N TYR A 41 -1.90 -8.93 4.81
CA TYR A 41 -1.18 -9.45 3.64
C TYR A 41 -1.50 -10.93 3.39
N ILE A 42 -1.48 -11.76 4.43
CA ILE A 42 -1.68 -13.20 4.28
C ILE A 42 -3.15 -13.56 4.06
N THR A 43 -4.07 -12.90 4.77
CA THR A 43 -5.50 -13.17 4.60
C THR A 43 -5.97 -12.76 3.20
N GLU A 44 -5.45 -11.64 2.69
CA GLU A 44 -5.71 -11.17 1.33
C GLU A 44 -5.06 -12.09 0.29
N LEU A 45 -3.78 -12.43 0.42
CA LEU A 45 -3.11 -13.36 -0.51
C LEU A 45 -3.82 -14.71 -0.59
N ASN A 46 -4.27 -15.26 0.53
CA ASN A 46 -5.06 -16.49 0.53
C ASN A 46 -6.40 -16.29 -0.21
N TRP A 47 -7.08 -15.17 -0.01
CA TRP A 47 -8.34 -14.87 -0.70
C TRP A 47 -8.14 -14.65 -2.20
N LEU A 48 -7.14 -13.86 -2.60
CA LEU A 48 -6.75 -13.65 -4.00
C LEU A 48 -6.45 -14.98 -4.69
N LYS A 49 -5.71 -15.88 -4.03
CA LYS A 49 -5.46 -17.24 -4.51
C LYS A 49 -6.76 -18.02 -4.76
N GLY A 50 -7.74 -17.91 -3.86
CA GLY A 50 -9.07 -18.51 -4.03
C GLY A 50 -9.86 -17.93 -5.21
N LYS A 51 -9.58 -16.69 -5.60
CA LYS A 51 -10.16 -16.01 -6.78
C LYS A 51 -9.30 -16.12 -8.04
N ASN A 52 -8.28 -16.99 -8.05
CA ASN A 52 -7.29 -17.09 -9.13
C ASN A 52 -6.68 -15.72 -9.52
N TYR A 53 -6.53 -14.83 -8.54
CA TYR A 53 -6.04 -13.45 -8.71
C TYR A 53 -6.79 -12.67 -9.80
N PHE A 54 -8.06 -13.01 -10.09
CA PHE A 54 -8.87 -12.38 -11.13
C PHE A 54 -8.30 -12.48 -12.55
N VAL A 55 -7.41 -13.47 -12.78
CA VAL A 55 -6.73 -13.68 -14.05
C VAL A 55 -6.98 -15.12 -14.55
N ASN A 56 -7.63 -15.25 -15.71
CA ASN A 56 -8.09 -16.54 -16.27
C ASN A 56 -7.07 -17.20 -17.24
N ILE A 57 -5.78 -16.98 -17.03
CA ILE A 57 -4.70 -17.43 -17.92
C ILE A 57 -3.66 -18.26 -17.15
N ARG A 58 -2.75 -18.94 -17.86
CA ARG A 58 -1.66 -19.73 -17.22
C ARG A 58 -0.84 -18.87 -16.25
N LYS A 59 -0.52 -19.41 -15.06
CA LYS A 59 0.14 -18.70 -13.94
C LYS A 59 1.55 -18.15 -14.22
N SER A 60 2.11 -18.35 -15.41
CA SER A 60 3.37 -17.73 -15.86
C SER A 60 3.35 -16.20 -15.73
N TRP A 61 2.18 -15.58 -15.79
CA TRP A 61 2.02 -14.14 -15.62
C TRP A 61 2.49 -13.63 -14.25
N MET A 62 2.53 -14.49 -13.20
CA MET A 62 2.95 -14.08 -11.84
C MET A 62 4.46 -13.84 -11.73
N ILE A 63 5.27 -14.45 -12.62
CA ILE A 63 6.74 -14.37 -12.56
C ILE A 63 7.24 -12.92 -12.54
N PRO A 64 6.87 -12.03 -13.49
CA PRO A 64 7.34 -10.65 -13.46
C PRO A 64 6.92 -9.88 -12.20
N PHE A 65 5.75 -10.19 -11.61
CA PHE A 65 5.29 -9.57 -10.37
C PHE A 65 6.15 -9.99 -9.17
N LEU A 66 6.45 -11.29 -9.05
CA LEU A 66 7.34 -11.79 -8.00
C LEU A 66 8.76 -11.26 -8.15
N MET A 67 9.26 -11.18 -9.39
CA MET A 67 10.56 -10.56 -9.67
C MET A 67 10.59 -9.09 -9.27
N ALA A 68 9.50 -8.33 -9.50
CA ALA A 68 9.39 -6.94 -9.05
C ALA A 68 9.48 -6.83 -7.54
N ALA A 69 8.68 -7.63 -6.82
CA ALA A 69 8.68 -7.66 -5.36
C ALA A 69 10.06 -8.03 -4.78
N ILE A 70 10.72 -9.04 -5.34
CA ILE A 70 12.07 -9.45 -4.93
C ILE A 70 13.08 -8.34 -5.20
N ALA A 71 13.08 -7.76 -6.40
CA ALA A 71 14.03 -6.72 -6.79
C ALA A 71 13.98 -5.51 -5.84
N VAL A 72 12.78 -5.02 -5.52
CA VAL A 72 12.60 -3.90 -4.58
C VAL A 72 13.07 -4.27 -3.16
N SER A 73 12.89 -5.54 -2.75
CA SER A 73 13.22 -6.00 -1.40
C SER A 73 14.71 -6.27 -1.17
N ILE A 74 15.50 -6.49 -2.22
CA ILE A 74 16.94 -6.77 -2.08
C ILE A 74 17.68 -5.57 -1.49
N TYR A 75 17.35 -4.35 -1.92
CA TYR A 75 18.05 -3.14 -1.49
C TYR A 75 18.10 -2.98 0.05
N PRO A 76 16.96 -2.96 0.78
CA PRO A 76 16.98 -2.82 2.23
C PRO A 76 17.61 -4.04 2.94
N VAL A 77 17.47 -5.25 2.38
CA VAL A 77 18.11 -6.46 2.94
C VAL A 77 19.63 -6.34 2.90
N VAL A 78 20.20 -5.94 1.76
CA VAL A 78 21.66 -5.83 1.61
C VAL A 78 22.22 -4.73 2.50
N LEU A 79 21.55 -3.57 2.58
CA LEU A 79 22.01 -2.48 3.47
C LEU A 79 21.95 -2.85 4.95
N HIS A 80 21.01 -3.70 5.35
CA HIS A 80 20.94 -4.16 6.73
C HIS A 80 22.04 -5.17 7.07
N LEU A 81 22.34 -6.11 6.16
CA LEU A 81 23.41 -7.10 6.36
C LEU A 81 24.82 -6.49 6.19
N TRP A 82 24.96 -5.52 5.29
CA TRP A 82 26.19 -4.76 5.04
C TRP A 82 25.89 -3.26 5.07
N PRO A 83 25.91 -2.60 6.25
CA PRO A 83 25.63 -1.17 6.39
C PRO A 83 26.61 -0.26 5.63
N ASN A 84 27.84 -0.73 5.44
CA ASN A 84 28.89 -0.03 4.69
C ASN A 84 29.34 -0.86 3.48
N PRO A 85 28.49 -1.03 2.45
CA PRO A 85 28.85 -1.80 1.27
C PRO A 85 29.93 -1.07 0.46
N SER A 86 30.75 -1.85 -0.26
CA SER A 86 31.78 -1.29 -1.15
C SER A 86 31.16 -0.39 -2.23
N THR A 87 31.94 0.54 -2.78
CA THR A 87 31.47 1.47 -3.83
C THR A 87 30.86 0.73 -5.02
N SER A 88 31.47 -0.38 -5.44
CA SER A 88 30.94 -1.22 -6.52
C SER A 88 29.59 -1.83 -6.16
N LEU A 89 29.44 -2.35 -4.94
CA LEU A 89 28.16 -2.91 -4.49
C LEU A 89 27.08 -1.82 -4.40
N LYS A 90 27.41 -0.63 -3.88
CA LYS A 90 26.50 0.53 -3.87
C LYS A 90 26.02 0.90 -5.27
N PHE A 91 26.93 0.92 -6.25
CA PHE A 91 26.58 1.19 -7.65
C PHE A 91 25.56 0.17 -8.17
N TYR A 92 25.82 -1.13 -8.02
CA TYR A 92 24.86 -2.16 -8.48
C TYR A 92 23.53 -2.12 -7.73
N LEU A 93 23.52 -1.82 -6.43
CA LEU A 93 22.30 -1.66 -5.64
C LEU A 93 21.45 -0.49 -6.12
N ASN A 94 22.07 0.65 -6.45
CA ASN A 94 21.35 1.80 -6.99
C ASN A 94 20.76 1.48 -8.37
N GLN A 95 21.52 0.83 -9.25
CA GLN A 95 21.01 0.37 -10.55
C GLN A 95 19.85 -0.62 -10.41
N LEU A 96 19.91 -1.51 -9.41
CA LEU A 96 18.81 -2.44 -9.10
C LEU A 96 17.58 -1.69 -8.58
N ALA A 97 17.76 -0.71 -7.69
CA ALA A 97 16.67 0.12 -7.17
C ALA A 97 15.96 0.88 -8.32
N ASP A 98 16.74 1.53 -9.20
CA ASP A 98 16.19 2.20 -10.38
C ASP A 98 15.46 1.22 -11.29
N GLY A 99 16.08 0.08 -11.61
CA GLY A 99 15.46 -0.97 -12.41
C GLY A 99 14.17 -1.54 -11.79
N SER A 100 14.11 -1.60 -10.46
CA SER A 100 12.93 -2.06 -9.73
C SER A 100 11.75 -1.09 -9.85
N ASN A 101 12.01 0.23 -9.93
CA ASN A 101 10.99 1.24 -10.18
C ASN A 101 10.34 1.06 -11.57
N PHE A 102 11.16 0.83 -12.60
CA PHE A 102 10.65 0.51 -13.95
C PHE A 102 9.80 -0.76 -13.93
N LEU A 103 10.29 -1.79 -13.25
CA LEU A 103 9.59 -3.07 -13.19
C LEU A 103 8.26 -2.95 -12.44
N MET A 104 8.19 -2.16 -11.36
CA MET A 104 6.97 -1.89 -10.60
C MET A 104 5.88 -1.24 -11.47
N ILE A 105 6.26 -0.19 -12.22
CA ILE A 105 5.34 0.49 -13.13
C ILE A 105 4.93 -0.45 -14.28
N ALA A 106 5.87 -1.22 -14.82
CA ALA A 106 5.61 -2.18 -15.88
C ALA A 106 4.62 -3.27 -15.44
N VAL A 107 4.75 -3.84 -14.23
CA VAL A 107 3.82 -4.87 -13.75
C VAL A 107 2.43 -4.31 -13.46
N PHE A 108 2.32 -3.04 -13.06
CA PHE A 108 1.03 -2.36 -12.94
C PHE A 108 0.31 -2.24 -14.29
N PHE A 109 0.97 -1.71 -15.33
CA PHE A 109 0.36 -1.64 -16.67
C PHE A 109 0.13 -3.04 -17.26
N PHE A 110 1.01 -3.99 -16.97
CA PHE A 110 0.83 -5.37 -17.39
C PHE A 110 -0.43 -5.97 -16.77
N SER A 111 -0.74 -5.69 -15.50
CA SER A 111 -1.98 -6.14 -14.85
C SER A 111 -3.25 -5.65 -15.58
N ILE A 112 -3.23 -4.40 -16.07
CA ILE A 112 -4.34 -3.82 -16.84
C ILE A 112 -4.50 -4.55 -18.18
N ALA A 113 -3.38 -4.84 -18.85
CA ALA A 113 -3.38 -5.63 -20.08
C ALA A 113 -3.86 -7.07 -19.82
N LEU A 114 -3.44 -7.71 -18.73
CA LEU A 114 -3.81 -9.08 -18.38
C LEU A 114 -5.33 -9.25 -18.21
N VAL A 115 -5.98 -8.30 -17.54
CA VAL A 115 -7.45 -8.31 -17.36
C VAL A 115 -8.21 -8.16 -18.68
N SER A 116 -7.55 -7.66 -19.72
CA SER A 116 -8.13 -7.44 -21.04
C SER A 116 -7.81 -8.56 -22.04
N LEU A 117 -6.80 -9.40 -21.79
CA LEU A 117 -6.28 -10.39 -22.73
C LEU A 117 -6.71 -11.83 -22.39
N LYS A 118 -6.98 -12.65 -23.41
CA LYS A 118 -7.57 -14.00 -23.23
C LYS A 118 -6.60 -15.19 -23.19
N ASN A 119 -5.31 -15.09 -23.60
CA ASN A 119 -4.22 -15.98 -23.11
C ASN A 119 -2.87 -15.87 -23.86
N GLN A 120 -2.82 -15.60 -25.17
CA GLN A 120 -1.61 -15.92 -25.95
C GLN A 120 -0.56 -14.79 -26.09
N LYS A 121 -0.89 -13.55 -25.73
CA LYS A 121 -0.02 -12.39 -25.95
C LYS A 121 0.62 -11.84 -24.66
N GLN A 122 0.81 -12.67 -23.63
CA GLN A 122 1.35 -12.23 -22.32
C GLN A 122 2.73 -11.58 -22.45
N LEU A 123 3.65 -12.22 -23.17
CA LEU A 123 5.00 -11.69 -23.37
C LEU A 123 4.98 -10.35 -24.11
N LEU A 124 4.18 -10.24 -25.17
CA LEU A 124 4.01 -8.99 -25.91
C LEU A 124 3.39 -7.90 -25.03
N ALA A 125 2.39 -8.23 -24.22
CA ALA A 125 1.75 -7.29 -23.30
C ALA A 125 2.72 -6.80 -22.22
N PHE A 126 3.55 -7.70 -21.69
CA PHE A 126 4.60 -7.33 -20.75
C PHE A 126 5.65 -6.42 -21.41
N GLY A 127 6.12 -6.78 -22.61
CA GLY A 127 7.04 -5.95 -23.39
C GLY A 127 6.48 -4.55 -23.70
N ALA A 128 5.21 -4.46 -24.07
CA ALA A 128 4.52 -3.18 -24.27
C ALA A 128 4.40 -2.37 -22.95
N SER A 129 4.15 -3.05 -21.83
CA SER A 129 4.06 -2.40 -20.52
C SER A 129 5.42 -1.85 -20.06
N LEU A 130 6.52 -2.56 -20.38
CA LEU A 130 7.87 -2.08 -20.16
C LEU A 130 8.19 -0.87 -21.04
N ALA A 131 7.81 -0.91 -22.32
CA ALA A 131 7.96 0.24 -23.21
C ALA A 131 7.18 1.48 -22.71
N ILE A 132 5.98 1.29 -22.15
CA ILE A 132 5.21 2.37 -21.52
C ILE A 132 5.96 2.93 -20.30
N ALA A 133 6.49 2.07 -19.42
CA ALA A 133 7.26 2.53 -18.26
C ALA A 133 8.50 3.35 -18.68
N ILE A 134 9.21 2.90 -19.71
CA ILE A 134 10.36 3.61 -20.30
C ILE A 134 9.92 4.94 -20.91
N LEU A 135 8.81 4.96 -21.64
CA LEU A 135 8.27 6.18 -22.24
C LEU A 135 7.90 7.22 -21.18
N ILE A 136 7.25 6.80 -20.09
CA ILE A 136 6.90 7.69 -18.97
C ILE A 136 8.18 8.26 -18.34
N TYR A 137 9.22 7.45 -18.16
CA TYR A 137 10.50 7.93 -17.62
C TYR A 137 11.12 9.04 -18.49
N PHE A 138 11.16 8.87 -19.80
CA PHE A 138 11.77 9.85 -20.70
C PHE A 138 10.92 11.10 -20.95
N ILE A 139 9.59 10.95 -21.02
CA ILE A 139 8.68 12.09 -21.31
C ILE A 139 8.30 12.83 -20.03
N LEU A 140 8.09 12.12 -18.92
CA LEU A 140 7.56 12.64 -17.66
C LEU A 140 8.39 12.15 -16.45
N PRO A 141 9.70 12.47 -16.38
CA PRO A 141 10.62 11.91 -15.36
C PRO A 141 10.15 12.16 -13.93
N THR A 142 9.63 13.36 -13.64
CA THR A 142 9.08 13.70 -12.33
C THR A 142 7.88 12.80 -11.99
N SER A 143 6.93 12.66 -12.90
CA SER A 143 5.75 11.80 -12.70
C SER A 143 6.11 10.32 -12.55
N PHE A 144 7.17 9.86 -13.24
CA PHE A 144 7.68 8.50 -13.10
C PHE A 144 8.10 8.21 -11.66
N ILE A 145 8.89 9.11 -11.06
CA ILE A 145 9.39 8.93 -9.69
C ILE A 145 8.23 8.92 -8.69
N TYR A 146 7.30 9.87 -8.82
CA TYR A 146 6.10 9.91 -7.97
C TYR A 146 5.26 8.65 -8.11
N LEU A 147 5.05 8.16 -9.35
CA LEU A 147 4.30 6.94 -9.59
C LEU A 147 5.02 5.74 -8.97
N ALA A 148 6.33 5.61 -9.14
CA ALA A 148 7.10 4.49 -8.58
C ALA A 148 7.03 4.42 -7.04
N VAL A 149 7.11 5.58 -6.36
CA VAL A 149 7.06 5.66 -4.89
C VAL A 149 5.64 5.47 -4.37
N PHE A 150 4.65 6.14 -4.97
CA PHE A 150 3.27 6.11 -4.47
C PHE A 150 2.50 4.87 -4.86
N LEU A 151 2.83 4.22 -5.98
CA LEU A 151 2.12 3.03 -6.46
C LEU A 151 2.03 1.91 -5.40
N PRO A 152 3.12 1.44 -4.78
CA PRO A 152 3.05 0.44 -3.73
C PRO A 152 2.73 1.00 -2.34
N THR A 153 2.61 2.33 -2.20
CA THR A 153 2.32 2.99 -0.93
C THR A 153 0.93 3.64 -1.00
N LEU A 154 0.83 4.96 -1.15
CA LEU A 154 -0.42 5.72 -1.02
C LEU A 154 -1.44 5.44 -2.12
N LEU A 155 -1.01 5.17 -3.36
CA LEU A 155 -1.98 4.76 -4.39
C LEU A 155 -2.62 3.42 -4.01
N HIS A 156 -1.84 2.47 -3.49
CA HIS A 156 -2.39 1.21 -3.03
C HIS A 156 -3.25 1.36 -1.77
N VAL A 157 -2.69 1.85 -0.66
CA VAL A 157 -3.41 1.84 0.63
C VAL A 157 -4.56 2.84 0.66
N TYR A 158 -4.48 3.95 -0.08
CA TYR A 158 -5.50 5.01 -0.01
C TYR A 158 -6.35 5.10 -1.28
N VAL A 159 -5.75 5.23 -2.47
CA VAL A 159 -6.52 5.43 -3.70
C VAL A 159 -7.28 4.16 -4.13
N PHE A 160 -6.64 2.99 -4.16
CA PHE A 160 -7.32 1.74 -4.50
C PHE A 160 -8.36 1.36 -3.44
N THR A 161 -8.09 1.58 -2.15
CA THR A 161 -9.10 1.43 -1.08
C THR A 161 -10.35 2.28 -1.36
N ALA A 162 -10.18 3.56 -1.74
CA ALA A 162 -11.30 4.43 -2.09
C ALA A 162 -12.07 3.90 -3.32
N LEU A 163 -11.35 3.43 -4.35
CA LEU A 163 -11.97 2.84 -5.55
C LEU A 163 -12.74 1.55 -5.22
N PHE A 164 -12.26 0.71 -4.31
CA PHE A 164 -13.00 -0.47 -3.86
C PHE A 164 -14.28 -0.11 -3.09
N ILE A 165 -14.24 0.94 -2.27
CA ILE A 165 -15.43 1.44 -1.58
C ILE A 165 -16.44 1.96 -2.61
N LEU A 166 -16.00 2.78 -3.58
CA LEU A 166 -16.85 3.29 -4.65
C LEU A 166 -17.46 2.16 -5.50
N TYR A 167 -16.65 1.16 -5.85
CA TYR A 167 -17.11 -0.01 -6.60
C TYR A 167 -18.16 -0.79 -5.82
N GLY A 168 -17.92 -1.05 -4.54
CA GLY A 168 -18.88 -1.72 -3.65
C GLY A 168 -20.19 -0.94 -3.52
N ALA A 169 -20.10 0.38 -3.36
CA ALA A 169 -21.26 1.28 -3.25
C ALA A 169 -22.11 1.27 -4.52
N ARG A 170 -21.49 1.39 -5.70
CA ARG A 170 -22.20 1.33 -6.99
C ARG A 170 -22.81 -0.05 -7.25
N LYS A 171 -22.08 -1.12 -6.95
CA LYS A 171 -22.57 -2.49 -7.15
C LYS A 171 -23.79 -2.81 -6.27
N SER A 172 -23.87 -2.21 -5.09
CA SER A 172 -24.96 -2.44 -4.13
C SER A 172 -26.00 -1.31 -4.10
N ASN A 173 -25.85 -0.27 -4.93
CA ASN A 173 -26.64 0.96 -4.88
C ASN A 173 -26.74 1.59 -3.48
N SER A 174 -25.62 1.58 -2.72
CA SER A 174 -25.59 2.11 -1.35
C SER A 174 -25.22 3.60 -1.31
N LEU A 175 -26.15 4.44 -0.85
CA LEU A 175 -25.89 5.86 -0.58
C LEU A 175 -24.84 6.04 0.54
N LEU A 176 -24.92 5.24 1.61
CA LEU A 176 -23.95 5.29 2.70
C LEU A 176 -22.54 4.89 2.23
N GLY A 177 -22.44 3.91 1.32
CA GLY A 177 -21.17 3.56 0.68
C GLY A 177 -20.58 4.71 -0.14
N LEU A 178 -21.42 5.48 -0.85
CA LEU A 178 -20.98 6.69 -1.56
C LEU A 178 -20.54 7.79 -0.60
N ILE A 179 -21.29 8.02 0.49
CA ILE A 179 -20.90 8.96 1.55
C ILE A 179 -19.54 8.55 2.14
N THR A 180 -19.34 7.27 2.43
CA THR A 180 -18.06 6.73 2.95
C THR A 180 -16.91 7.03 1.99
N PHE A 181 -17.11 6.84 0.69
CA PHE A 181 -16.12 7.20 -0.34
C PHE A 181 -15.76 8.70 -0.28
N PHE A 182 -16.76 9.59 -0.25
CA PHE A 182 -16.49 11.03 -0.19
C PHE A 182 -15.82 11.46 1.12
N ILE A 183 -16.26 10.92 2.27
CA ILE A 183 -15.60 11.17 3.56
C ILE A 183 -14.13 10.78 3.45
N MET A 184 -13.83 9.58 2.94
CA MET A 184 -12.47 9.11 2.77
C MET A 184 -11.64 10.11 1.98
N ILE A 185 -12.10 10.51 0.78
CA ILE A 185 -11.40 11.48 -0.10
C ILE A 185 -11.13 12.83 0.58
N ILE A 186 -12.03 13.28 1.47
CA ILE A 186 -11.94 14.58 2.13
C ILE A 186 -10.94 14.59 3.30
N VAL A 187 -10.59 13.43 3.89
CA VAL A 187 -9.70 13.35 5.07
C VAL A 187 -8.37 14.12 4.94
N PRO A 188 -7.56 14.00 3.86
CA PRO A 188 -6.32 14.77 3.74
C PRO A 188 -6.56 16.28 3.77
N PHE A 189 -7.68 16.76 3.22
CA PHE A 189 -8.05 18.17 3.29
C PHE A 189 -8.46 18.60 4.70
N ILE A 190 -9.16 17.73 5.44
CA ILE A 190 -9.45 17.97 6.87
C ILE A 190 -8.14 18.15 7.63
N ILE A 191 -7.21 17.20 7.50
CA ILE A 191 -5.91 17.25 8.19
C ILE A 191 -5.15 18.52 7.83
N TYR A 192 -5.11 18.89 6.55
CA TYR A 192 -4.43 20.10 6.09
C TYR A 192 -5.00 21.37 6.72
N LEU A 193 -6.33 21.49 6.79
CA LEU A 193 -7.05 22.66 7.31
C LEU A 193 -7.14 22.73 8.83
N LEU A 194 -6.82 21.64 9.54
CA LEU A 194 -6.83 21.63 11.00
C LEU A 194 -5.77 22.59 11.57
N PRO A 195 -6.07 23.30 12.67
CA PRO A 195 -5.13 24.22 13.32
C PRO A 195 -3.83 23.54 13.73
N ASP A 196 -2.70 24.22 13.49
CA ASP A 196 -1.36 23.68 13.76
C ASP A 196 -1.13 23.29 15.24
N LYS A 197 -1.83 23.95 16.17
CA LYS A 197 -1.82 23.60 17.60
C LYS A 197 -2.32 22.18 17.92
N LEU A 198 -3.01 21.52 16.98
CA LEU A 198 -3.43 20.13 17.12
C LEU A 198 -2.29 19.15 16.76
N PHE A 199 -1.22 19.64 16.14
CA PHE A 199 -0.06 18.87 15.71
C PHE A 199 1.17 19.27 16.55
N ILE A 200 1.04 19.17 17.88
CA ILE A 200 2.12 19.53 18.83
C ILE A 200 2.75 18.32 19.51
N ASN A 201 2.11 17.15 19.41
CA ASN A 201 2.61 15.92 20.00
C ASN A 201 3.71 15.36 19.09
N ALA A 202 4.94 15.76 19.36
CA ALA A 202 6.10 15.09 18.78
C ALA A 202 6.17 13.64 19.29
N PRO A 203 6.54 12.67 18.43
CA PRO A 203 6.78 11.30 18.88
C PRO A 203 7.94 11.27 19.88
N SER A 204 8.02 10.22 20.68
CA SER A 204 9.22 9.98 21.48
C SER A 204 10.44 9.78 20.57
N GLU A 205 11.64 10.03 21.09
CA GLU A 205 12.90 9.82 20.34
C GLU A 205 13.02 8.37 19.84
N THR A 206 12.59 7.41 20.65
CA THR A 206 12.57 6.00 20.28
C THR A 206 11.65 5.76 19.08
N THR A 207 10.40 6.24 19.13
CA THR A 207 9.44 6.11 18.02
C THR A 207 9.97 6.77 16.75
N LEU A 208 10.51 7.99 16.87
CA LEU A 208 11.05 8.72 15.73
C LEU A 208 12.22 7.95 15.09
N SER A 209 13.17 7.47 15.89
CA SER A 209 14.30 6.68 15.38
C SER A 209 13.85 5.38 14.68
N THR A 210 12.88 4.67 15.26
CA THR A 210 12.29 3.47 14.66
C THR A 210 11.63 3.80 13.31
N TYR A 211 10.89 4.90 13.23
CA TYR A 211 10.26 5.35 12.00
C TYR A 211 11.29 5.75 10.93
N LEU A 212 12.32 6.50 11.29
CA LEU A 212 13.37 6.91 10.34
C LEU A 212 14.09 5.69 9.75
N ASN A 213 14.32 4.65 10.56
CA ASN A 213 14.94 3.40 10.12
C ASN A 213 14.04 2.53 9.23
N SER A 214 12.74 2.86 9.10
CA SER A 214 11.79 2.10 8.26
C SER A 214 11.80 2.52 6.79
N ASN A 215 12.66 3.46 6.36
CA ASN A 215 12.73 4.03 5.00
C ASN A 215 11.43 4.69 4.49
N MET A 216 10.42 4.88 5.34
CA MET A 216 9.14 5.48 4.96
C MET A 216 9.18 7.01 4.87
N MET A 217 10.24 7.63 5.41
CA MET A 217 10.46 9.08 5.33
C MET A 217 10.48 9.59 3.88
N THR A 218 10.95 8.78 2.94
CA THR A 218 10.94 9.10 1.51
C THR A 218 9.53 9.42 1.02
N VAL A 219 8.52 8.62 1.41
CA VAL A 219 7.12 8.86 1.03
C VAL A 219 6.65 10.22 1.58
N ASN A 220 7.01 10.54 2.82
CA ASN A 220 6.66 11.81 3.43
C ASN A 220 7.32 12.99 2.72
N ALA A 221 8.60 12.88 2.37
CA ALA A 221 9.34 13.91 1.66
C ALA A 221 8.74 14.19 0.26
N PHE A 222 8.37 13.14 -0.49
CA PHE A 222 7.67 13.31 -1.77
C PHE A 222 6.30 13.96 -1.59
N LEU A 223 5.52 13.59 -0.56
CA LEU A 223 4.26 14.30 -0.27
C LEU A 223 4.48 15.76 0.11
N ALA A 224 5.50 16.04 0.93
CA ALA A 224 5.85 17.40 1.35
C ALA A 224 6.23 18.25 0.14
N GLN A 225 7.01 17.70 -0.79
CA GLN A 225 7.34 18.37 -2.04
C GLN A 225 6.10 18.72 -2.86
N LEU A 226 5.12 17.82 -2.96
CA LEU A 226 3.87 18.08 -3.69
C LEU A 226 3.01 19.21 -3.11
N ILE A 227 3.05 19.39 -1.79
CA ILE A 227 2.24 20.40 -1.09
C ILE A 227 3.03 21.66 -0.70
N ASN A 228 4.26 21.82 -1.23
CA ASN A 228 5.19 22.89 -0.84
C ASN A 228 5.46 22.96 0.67
N GLY A 229 5.53 21.80 1.33
CA GLY A 229 5.74 21.64 2.76
C GLY A 229 7.20 21.39 3.17
N LEU A 230 8.17 21.60 2.27
CA LEU A 230 9.60 21.53 2.57
C LEU A 230 10.07 22.81 3.26
N GLU A 231 11.01 22.69 4.20
CA GLU A 231 11.62 23.83 4.89
C GLU A 231 13.06 23.98 4.42
N SER A 232 13.42 25.13 3.84
CA SER A 232 14.75 25.38 3.26
C SER A 232 15.21 24.33 2.22
N GLY A 233 14.27 23.63 1.59
CA GLY A 233 14.56 22.57 0.62
C GLY A 233 14.61 21.15 1.21
N ASP A 234 14.57 21.01 2.53
CA ASP A 234 14.64 19.74 3.24
C ASP A 234 13.29 19.34 3.86
N PHE A 235 13.13 18.05 4.13
CA PHE A 235 11.96 17.50 4.84
C PHE A 235 12.31 17.18 6.30
N TYR A 236 11.54 17.75 7.23
CA TYR A 236 11.64 17.45 8.66
C TYR A 236 10.39 16.72 9.14
N ALA A 237 10.55 15.52 9.71
CA ALA A 237 9.41 14.71 10.13
C ALA A 237 8.58 15.35 11.26
N THR A 238 9.23 16.15 12.11
CA THR A 238 8.61 16.80 13.29
C THR A 238 8.14 18.23 13.01
N SER A 239 8.29 18.75 11.79
CA SER A 239 7.67 20.02 11.41
C SER A 239 6.15 19.89 11.34
N ILE A 240 5.43 21.01 11.31
CA ILE A 240 3.97 21.00 11.15
C ILE A 240 3.55 20.27 9.86
N SER A 241 4.26 20.50 8.75
CA SER A 241 4.01 19.78 7.49
C SER A 241 4.28 18.28 7.64
N GLY A 242 5.40 17.90 8.29
CA GLY A 242 5.76 16.52 8.58
C GLY A 242 4.72 15.79 9.42
N LEU A 243 4.22 16.42 10.49
CA LEU A 243 3.20 15.87 11.38
C LEU A 243 1.85 15.71 10.68
N LYS A 244 1.41 16.68 9.87
CA LYS A 244 0.18 16.59 9.06
C LYS A 244 0.27 15.45 8.04
N ILE A 245 1.40 15.35 7.33
CA ILE A 245 1.65 14.27 6.37
C ILE A 245 1.66 12.91 7.07
N GLN A 246 2.37 12.79 8.18
CA GLN A 246 2.44 11.53 8.91
C GLN A 246 1.08 11.14 9.50
N THR A 247 0.28 12.10 9.95
CA THR A 247 -1.12 11.88 10.36
C THR A 247 -1.92 11.25 9.22
N PHE A 248 -1.81 11.81 8.01
CA PHE A 248 -2.48 11.26 6.84
C PHE A 248 -2.02 9.84 6.50
N ILE A 249 -0.72 9.58 6.56
CA ILE A 249 -0.15 8.25 6.29
C ILE A 249 -0.61 7.23 7.35
N GLY A 250 -0.51 7.58 8.63
CA GLY A 250 -0.99 6.74 9.74
C GLY A 250 -2.47 6.41 9.62
N PHE A 251 -3.30 7.41 9.28
CA PHE A 251 -4.71 7.20 8.95
C PHE A 251 -4.90 6.25 7.77
N ALA A 252 -4.23 6.49 6.65
CA ALA A 252 -4.42 5.75 5.41
C ALA A 252 -4.09 4.26 5.57
N TYR A 253 -2.93 3.94 6.17
CA TYR A 253 -2.53 2.55 6.42
C TYR A 253 -3.46 1.84 7.42
N THR A 254 -3.82 2.51 8.51
CA THR A 254 -4.72 1.94 9.53
C THR A 254 -6.10 1.64 8.94
N TYR A 255 -6.70 2.63 8.27
CA TYR A 255 -8.03 2.46 7.71
C TYR A 255 -8.03 1.43 6.58
N HIS A 256 -6.99 1.36 5.74
CA HIS A 256 -6.85 0.32 4.72
C HIS A 256 -6.97 -1.09 5.31
N TYR A 257 -6.21 -1.40 6.37
CA TYR A 257 -6.27 -2.70 7.02
C TYR A 257 -7.62 -2.95 7.72
N LEU A 258 -8.15 -1.97 8.44
CA LEU A 258 -9.45 -2.11 9.11
C LEU A 258 -10.60 -2.27 8.10
N ASN A 259 -10.53 -1.58 6.96
CA ASN A 259 -11.49 -1.71 5.88
C ASN A 259 -11.52 -3.14 5.34
N TRP A 260 -10.35 -3.75 5.10
CA TRP A 260 -10.24 -5.16 4.72
C TRP A 260 -10.89 -6.09 5.76
N PHE A 261 -10.54 -5.93 7.03
CA PHE A 261 -11.09 -6.79 8.10
C PHE A 261 -12.59 -6.59 8.34
N SER A 262 -13.13 -5.40 8.08
CA SER A 262 -14.58 -5.13 8.22
C SER A 262 -15.43 -5.83 7.15
N LYS A 263 -14.85 -6.15 5.98
CA LYS A 263 -15.56 -6.66 4.80
C LYS A 263 -15.83 -8.17 4.83
N THR A 264 -15.78 -8.82 6.00
CA THR A 264 -16.00 -10.29 6.12
C THR A 264 -17.33 -10.76 5.52
N SER A 265 -18.41 -9.98 5.63
CA SER A 265 -19.73 -10.35 5.12
C SER A 265 -19.97 -10.02 3.64
N ILE A 266 -19.16 -9.12 3.04
CA ILE A 266 -19.23 -8.76 1.61
C ILE A 266 -18.25 -9.62 0.81
N ILE A 267 -16.98 -9.63 1.20
CA ILE A 267 -15.90 -10.33 0.50
C ILE A 267 -15.86 -11.81 0.91
N GLY A 268 -16.16 -12.12 2.17
CA GLY A 268 -16.20 -13.51 2.64
C GLY A 268 -14.84 -14.18 2.70
N TRP A 269 -13.74 -13.44 2.91
CA TRP A 269 -12.38 -14.01 2.86
C TRP A 269 -12.18 -15.16 3.86
N TYR A 270 -12.85 -15.11 5.01
CA TYR A 270 -12.80 -16.18 6.01
C TYR A 270 -13.39 -17.51 5.50
N LYS A 271 -14.27 -17.49 4.50
CA LYS A 271 -14.90 -18.70 3.95
C LYS A 271 -13.91 -19.59 3.20
N GLU A 272 -12.79 -19.02 2.74
CA GLU A 272 -11.72 -19.74 2.05
C GLU A 272 -10.68 -20.34 3.03
N LEU A 273 -10.90 -20.17 4.34
CA LEU A 273 -10.00 -20.61 5.41
C LEU A 273 -10.49 -21.90 6.07
N SER A 274 -9.70 -22.96 5.95
CA SER A 274 -9.86 -24.17 6.76
C SER A 274 -9.24 -23.96 8.15
N PRO A 275 -9.62 -24.75 9.17
CA PRO A 275 -9.01 -24.65 10.51
C PRO A 275 -7.47 -24.72 10.49
N LYS A 276 -6.91 -25.58 9.63
CA LYS A 276 -5.44 -25.68 9.43
C LYS A 276 -4.84 -24.38 8.89
N LYS A 277 -5.52 -23.72 7.94
CA LYS A 277 -5.07 -22.42 7.42
C LYS A 277 -5.15 -21.35 8.49
N ILE A 278 -6.24 -21.29 9.27
CA ILE A 278 -6.38 -20.31 10.37
C ILE A 278 -5.23 -20.47 11.36
N MET A 279 -4.92 -21.71 11.76
CA MET A 279 -3.79 -21.99 12.64
C MET A 279 -2.46 -21.55 12.03
N ALA A 280 -2.21 -21.86 10.77
CA ALA A 280 -0.98 -21.45 10.07
C ALA A 280 -0.86 -19.91 9.97
N ILE A 281 -1.96 -19.20 9.66
CA ILE A 281 -2.00 -17.74 9.63
C ILE A 281 -1.73 -17.17 11.02
N GLY A 282 -2.36 -17.72 12.06
CA GLY A 282 -2.15 -17.29 13.44
C GLY A 282 -0.69 -17.47 13.88
N LEU A 283 -0.10 -18.64 13.62
CA LEU A 283 1.32 -18.90 13.93
C LEU A 283 2.25 -17.95 13.19
N PHE A 284 2.03 -17.74 11.89
CA PHE A 284 2.81 -16.77 11.12
C PHE A 284 2.66 -15.36 11.71
N TRP A 285 1.45 -14.95 12.02
CA TRP A 285 1.16 -13.61 12.53
C TRP A 285 1.83 -13.36 13.88
N PHE A 286 1.76 -14.32 14.81
CA PHE A 286 2.49 -14.22 16.08
C PHE A 286 4.01 -14.19 15.88
N ALA A 287 4.55 -14.98 14.94
CA ALA A 287 5.97 -14.94 14.61
C ALA A 287 6.38 -13.58 14.01
N ALA A 288 5.58 -13.03 13.09
CA ALA A 288 5.79 -11.71 12.49
C ALA A 288 5.82 -10.61 13.56
N ILE A 289 4.85 -10.62 14.48
CA ILE A 289 4.82 -9.72 15.62
C ILE A 289 6.07 -9.89 16.49
N ALA A 290 6.45 -11.13 16.83
CA ALA A 290 7.62 -11.39 17.67
C ALA A 290 8.92 -10.81 17.06
N ILE A 291 9.08 -10.88 15.74
CA ILE A 291 10.25 -10.28 15.06
C ILE A 291 10.23 -8.75 15.19
N TYR A 292 9.08 -8.09 14.99
CA TYR A 292 8.96 -6.64 15.19
C TYR A 292 9.24 -6.20 16.64
N PHE A 293 8.79 -7.00 17.61
CA PHE A 293 9.06 -6.75 19.03
C PHE A 293 10.53 -6.96 19.41
N TYR A 294 11.22 -7.89 18.75
CA TYR A 294 12.65 -8.11 18.95
C TYR A 294 13.49 -6.97 18.34
N ASP A 295 13.26 -6.66 17.08
CA ASP A 295 13.88 -5.54 16.38
C ASP A 295 12.98 -5.06 15.23
N PHE A 296 12.49 -3.83 15.33
CA PHE A 296 11.51 -3.31 14.38
C PHE A 296 12.07 -3.24 12.96
N GLN A 297 13.35 -2.87 12.80
CA GLN A 297 13.98 -2.75 11.49
C GLN A 297 14.08 -4.11 10.80
N THR A 298 14.49 -5.15 11.55
CA THR A 298 14.51 -6.54 11.08
C THR A 298 13.10 -7.01 10.70
N GLY A 299 12.10 -6.76 11.56
CA GLY A 299 10.70 -7.08 11.26
C GLY A 299 10.23 -6.42 9.98
N PHE A 300 10.55 -5.13 9.81
CA PHE A 300 10.21 -4.37 8.62
C PHE A 300 10.84 -5.01 7.37
N ILE A 301 12.14 -5.30 7.39
CA ILE A 301 12.87 -5.87 6.25
C ILE A 301 12.37 -7.28 5.89
N VAL A 302 12.18 -8.14 6.89
CA VAL A 302 11.72 -9.52 6.69
C VAL A 302 10.33 -9.55 6.05
N LEU A 303 9.44 -8.66 6.50
CA LEU A 303 8.05 -8.62 6.03
C LEU A 303 7.85 -7.67 4.85
N PHE A 304 8.86 -6.87 4.49
CA PHE A 304 8.82 -5.97 3.34
C PHE A 304 8.54 -6.73 2.04
N LEU A 305 9.19 -7.89 1.84
CA LEU A 305 8.93 -8.72 0.67
C LEU A 305 7.47 -9.20 0.62
N LEU A 306 6.92 -9.65 1.75
CA LEU A 306 5.52 -10.05 1.85
C LEU A 306 4.58 -8.85 1.61
N SER A 307 4.95 -7.67 2.12
CA SER A 307 4.27 -6.42 1.85
C SER A 307 4.27 -6.11 0.34
N PHE A 308 5.37 -6.30 -0.37
CA PHE A 308 5.37 -6.04 -1.81
C PHE A 308 4.62 -7.12 -2.60
N ILE A 309 4.70 -8.38 -2.20
CA ILE A 309 4.01 -9.49 -2.87
C ILE A 309 2.49 -9.30 -2.83
N HIS A 310 1.88 -8.92 -1.70
CA HIS A 310 0.42 -8.71 -1.66
C HIS A 310 0.00 -7.57 -2.59
N VAL A 311 0.69 -6.42 -2.53
CA VAL A 311 0.44 -5.26 -3.40
C VAL A 311 0.44 -5.64 -4.87
N VAL A 312 1.55 -6.24 -5.35
CA VAL A 312 1.70 -6.50 -6.79
C VAL A 312 0.72 -7.58 -7.27
N LEU A 313 0.43 -8.59 -6.44
CA LEU A 313 -0.54 -9.64 -6.80
C LEU A 313 -2.00 -9.18 -6.70
N GLU A 314 -2.27 -8.05 -6.06
CA GLU A 314 -3.57 -7.39 -6.04
C GLU A 314 -3.81 -6.52 -7.28
N PHE A 315 -2.77 -6.10 -8.01
CA PHE A 315 -2.92 -5.24 -9.20
C PHE A 315 -3.96 -5.71 -10.24
N PRO A 316 -4.10 -7.01 -10.55
CA PRO A 316 -5.18 -7.45 -11.43
C PRO A 316 -6.58 -7.16 -10.88
N LEU A 317 -6.79 -7.28 -9.56
CA LEU A 317 -8.04 -6.88 -8.91
C LEU A 317 -8.28 -5.37 -9.02
N ASN A 318 -7.22 -4.56 -8.84
CA ASN A 318 -7.27 -3.12 -9.05
C ASN A 318 -7.71 -2.78 -10.49
N ALA A 319 -7.12 -3.44 -11.48
CA ALA A 319 -7.47 -3.28 -12.89
C ALA A 319 -8.92 -3.72 -13.19
N VAL A 320 -9.39 -4.83 -12.64
CA VAL A 320 -10.80 -5.26 -12.77
C VAL A 320 -11.75 -4.22 -12.18
N THR A 321 -11.41 -3.67 -11.02
CA THR A 321 -12.23 -2.67 -10.32
C THR A 321 -12.34 -1.38 -11.13
N ILE A 322 -11.21 -0.86 -11.62
CA ILE A 322 -11.17 0.33 -12.49
C ILE A 322 -12.00 0.09 -13.74
N LYS A 323 -11.78 -1.04 -14.44
CA LYS A 323 -12.54 -1.40 -15.64
C LYS A 323 -14.05 -1.42 -15.35
N ALA A 324 -14.45 -2.06 -14.26
CA ALA A 324 -15.87 -2.14 -13.91
C ALA A 324 -16.47 -0.75 -13.61
N LEU A 325 -15.75 0.12 -12.89
CA LEU A 325 -16.17 1.50 -12.60
C LEU A 325 -16.38 2.35 -13.86
N LEU A 326 -15.57 2.14 -14.89
CA LEU A 326 -15.69 2.82 -16.18
C LEU A 326 -16.85 2.28 -17.04
N THR A 327 -17.24 1.02 -16.85
CA THR A 327 -18.30 0.37 -17.65
C THR A 327 -19.68 0.32 -16.98
N PHE A 328 -19.84 0.82 -15.75
CA PHE A 328 -21.17 0.95 -15.14
C PHE A 328 -22.06 1.80 -16.06
N LYS A 329 -23.07 1.17 -16.67
CA LYS A 329 -24.13 1.90 -17.34
C LYS A 329 -24.90 2.68 -16.26
N LYS A 330 -25.14 3.97 -16.52
CA LYS A 330 -26.01 4.81 -15.69
C LYS A 330 -27.41 4.24 -15.61
#